data_AF-A0A3P7DPK9-F1
#
_entry.id   AF-A0A3P7DPK9-F1
#
_cell.length_a   1.000
_cell.length_b   1.000
_cell.length_c   1.000
_cell.angle_alpha   90.00
_cell.angle_beta   90.00
_cell.angle_gamma   90.00
#
_symmetry.space_group_name_H-M   'P 1'
#
loop_
_entity.id
_entity.type
_entity.pdbx_description
1 polymer ?
#
loop_
_entity_poly.entity_id
_entity_poly.type
_entity_poly.pdbx_seq_one_letter_code
_entity_poly.pdbx_strand_id
1 'polypeptide(L)'
;MYGGEKRKTAIVKKSLDPVFDNEFEFDLHFSDIENHMLIFTVKDAINYGPFSKPPVLGMVQIKLDSVKITEEFSSFWYDLKCS
;
A
#
# COMPACT_ATOMS: atom_id res chain seq x y z
N MET A 1 -7.43 15.14 9.77
CA MET A 1 -8.44 14.06 9.76
C MET A 1 -7.65 12.75 9.80
N TYR A 2 -7.47 12.10 10.97
CA TYR A 2 -8.32 11.05 11.54
C TYR A 2 -8.83 10.03 10.52
N GLY A 3 -8.16 8.87 10.44
CA GLY A 3 -8.63 7.68 9.72
C GLY A 3 -8.26 7.65 8.25
N GLY A 4 -7.08 7.12 7.92
CA GLY A 4 -6.85 6.64 6.56
C GLY A 4 -7.73 5.42 6.29
N GLU A 5 -8.27 5.32 5.07
CA GLU A 5 -8.92 4.10 4.66
C GLU A 5 -7.88 2.99 4.46
N LYS A 6 -8.10 1.84 5.11
CA LYS A 6 -7.19 0.70 5.01
C LYS A 6 -7.85 -0.45 4.30
N ARG A 7 -7.23 -0.90 3.22
CA ARG A 7 -7.55 -2.16 2.55
C ARG A 7 -6.49 -3.21 2.88
N LYS A 8 -6.88 -4.48 2.83
CA LYS A 8 -6.01 -5.65 3.04
C LYS A 8 -6.23 -6.63 1.91
N THR A 9 -5.15 -7.28 1.50
CA THR A 9 -5.18 -8.35 0.51
C THR A 9 -5.35 -9.70 1.18
N ALA A 10 -5.61 -10.74 0.38
CA ALA A 10 -5.47 -12.12 0.82
C ALA A 10 -3.99 -12.45 1.12
N ILE A 11 -3.76 -13.39 2.03
CA ILE A 11 -2.41 -13.88 2.33
C ILE A 11 -1.99 -14.85 1.23
N VAL A 12 -0.91 -14.52 0.52
CA VAL A 12 -0.21 -15.47 -0.35
C VAL A 12 0.71 -16.33 0.53
N LYS A 13 0.45 -17.63 0.59
CA LYS A 13 1.21 -18.57 1.43
C LYS A 13 2.30 -19.26 0.60
N LYS A 14 3.45 -19.52 1.23
CA LYS A 14 4.53 -20.35 0.66
C LYS A 14 5.02 -19.88 -0.72
N SER A 15 5.11 -18.57 -0.93
CA SER A 15 5.72 -17.99 -2.13
C SER A 15 6.90 -17.08 -1.74
N LEU A 16 8.00 -17.19 -2.49
CA LEU A 16 9.12 -16.23 -2.44
C LEU A 16 8.94 -15.08 -3.43
N ASP A 17 7.94 -15.18 -4.31
CA ASP A 17 7.57 -14.17 -5.31
C ASP A 17 6.04 -13.98 -5.28
N PRO A 18 5.49 -13.36 -4.22
CA PRO A 18 4.06 -13.16 -4.09
C PRO A 18 3.57 -12.01 -4.99
N VAL A 19 2.56 -12.29 -5.81
CA VAL A 19 1.90 -11.30 -6.68
C VAL A 19 0.56 -10.88 -6.07
N PHE A 20 0.25 -9.58 -6.14
CA PHE A 20 -0.97 -9.00 -5.57
C PHE A 20 -1.69 -8.09 -6.59
N ASP A 21 -2.45 -8.69 -7.49
CA ASP A 21 -3.18 -7.97 -8.56
C ASP A 21 -4.55 -7.46 -8.09
N ASN A 22 -4.60 -6.80 -6.93
CA ASN A 22 -5.84 -6.25 -6.39
C ASN A 22 -6.03 -4.81 -6.85
N GLU A 23 -7.27 -4.46 -7.17
CA GLU A 23 -7.68 -3.09 -7.46
C GLU A 23 -8.39 -2.50 -6.24
N PHE A 24 -8.09 -1.24 -5.94
CA PHE A 24 -8.70 -0.50 -4.82
C PHE A 24 -9.17 0.86 -5.31
N GLU A 25 -10.41 1.20 -4.97
CA GLU A 25 -11.00 2.50 -5.23
C GLU A 25 -11.07 3.31 -3.93
N PHE A 26 -10.77 4.59 -4.03
CA PHE A 26 -10.78 5.54 -2.92
C PHE A 26 -11.55 6.80 -3.32
N ASP A 27 -12.54 7.16 -2.53
CA ASP A 27 -13.27 8.41 -2.73
C ASP A 27 -12.47 9.57 -2.15
N LEU A 28 -12.04 10.49 -3.02
CA LEU A 28 -11.29 11.67 -2.63
C LEU A 28 -11.69 12.87 -3.51
N HIS A 29 -11.89 14.03 -2.89
CA HIS A 29 -12.11 15.26 -3.65
C HIS A 29 -10.78 15.76 -4.23
N PHE A 30 -10.79 16.23 -5.48
CA PHE A 30 -9.58 16.66 -6.18
C PHE A 30 -8.81 17.76 -5.42
N SER A 31 -9.50 18.65 -4.69
CA SER A 31 -8.84 19.70 -3.87
C SER A 31 -7.96 19.14 -2.75
N ASP A 32 -8.19 17.90 -2.35
CA ASP A 32 -7.54 17.31 -1.18
C ASP A 32 -6.34 16.44 -1.57
N ILE A 33 -6.07 16.26 -2.87
CA ILE A 33 -4.99 15.41 -3.40
C ILE A 33 -3.63 15.74 -2.78
N GLU A 34 -3.30 17.03 -2.65
CA GLU A 34 -2.03 17.49 -2.06
C GLU A 34 -1.84 17.07 -0.60
N ASN A 35 -2.94 16.79 0.10
CA ASN A 35 -2.97 16.44 1.51
C ASN A 35 -3.01 14.92 1.75
N HIS A 36 -2.98 14.11 0.68
CA HIS A 36 -3.15 12.65 0.77
C HIS A 36 -1.98 11.88 0.15
N MET A 37 -1.78 10.67 0.67
CA MET A 37 -0.78 9.73 0.18
C MET A 37 -1.33 8.31 0.23
N LEU A 38 -0.87 7.47 -0.70
CA LEU A 38 -1.04 6.03 -0.61
C LEU A 38 0.13 5.45 0.18
N ILE A 39 -0.19 4.55 1.10
CA ILE A 39 0.80 3.82 1.90
C ILE A 39 0.62 2.33 1.63
N PHE A 40 1.61 1.76 0.96
CA PHE A 40 1.70 0.33 0.72
C PHE A 40 2.60 -0.28 1.77
N THR A 41 2.13 -1.34 2.45
CA THR A 41 2.92 -2.04 3.47
C THR A 41 2.85 -3.54 3.22
N VAL A 42 3.99 -4.14 2.96
CA VAL A 42 4.13 -5.59 2.84
C VAL A 42 4.54 -6.15 4.20
N LYS A 43 3.86 -7.20 4.62
CA LYS A 43 4.08 -7.84 5.92
C LYS A 43 4.25 -9.33 5.75
N ASP A 44 5.02 -9.91 6.65
CA ASP A 44 5.00 -11.35 6.82
C ASP A 44 3.73 -11.73 7.58
N ALA A 45 2.95 -12.66 7.03
CA ALA A 45 1.73 -13.13 7.66
C ALA A 45 1.96 -14.23 8.72
N ILE A 46 3.21 -14.66 8.94
CA ILE A 46 3.55 -15.63 9.98
C ILE A 46 3.15 -15.08 11.36
N ASN A 47 2.48 -15.93 12.15
CA ASN A 47 2.19 -15.63 13.54
C ASN A 47 3.44 -15.94 14.40
N TYR A 48 4.14 -14.87 14.80
CA TYR A 48 5.33 -14.93 15.66
C TYR A 48 5.02 -14.91 17.17
N GLY A 49 3.77 -15.21 17.55
CA GLY A 49 3.30 -15.24 18.93
C GLY A 49 2.01 -14.45 19.11
N PRO A 50 1.18 -14.79 20.11
CA PRO A 50 -0.19 -14.27 20.26
C PRO A 50 -0.28 -12.74 20.40
N PHE A 51 0.80 -12.07 20.81
CA PHE A 51 0.87 -10.62 20.98
C PHE A 51 1.86 -9.94 20.02
N SER A 52 2.50 -10.71 19.15
CA SER A 52 3.48 -10.21 18.19
C SER A 52 2.77 -9.57 17.01
N LYS A 53 3.10 -8.31 16.71
CA LYS A 53 2.65 -7.70 15.45
C LYS A 53 3.38 -8.38 14.28
N PRO A 54 2.70 -8.63 13.15
CA PRO A 54 3.36 -9.17 11.97
C PRO A 54 4.48 -8.22 11.51
N PRO A 55 5.71 -8.72 11.28
CA PRO A 55 6.83 -7.87 10.90
C PRO A 55 6.56 -7.23 9.54
N VAL A 56 7.00 -5.98 9.39
CA VAL A 56 6.94 -5.24 8.14
C VAL A 56 8.15 -5.62 7.31
N LEU A 57 7.92 -6.15 6.11
CA LEU A 57 8.98 -6.49 5.16
C LEU A 57 9.41 -5.26 4.37
N GLY A 58 8.48 -4.35 4.11
CA GLY A 58 8.79 -3.08 3.49
C GLY A 58 7.56 -2.18 3.36
N MET A 59 7.83 -0.91 3.08
CA MET A 59 6.81 0.12 2.92
C MET A 59 7.16 1.05 1.75
N VAL A 60 6.12 1.53 1.06
CA VAL A 60 6.19 2.62 0.08
C VAL A 60 5.15 3.66 0.44
N GLN A 61 5.53 4.92 0.34
CA GLN A 61 4.64 6.07 0.50
C GLN A 61 4.66 6.87 -0.80
N ILE A 62 3.49 7.08 -1.40
CA ILE A 62 3.33 7.82 -2.65
C ILE A 62 2.39 8.98 -2.36
N LYS A 63 2.88 10.21 -2.48
CA LYS A 63 1.99 11.37 -2.41
C LYS A 63 1.15 11.43 -3.68
N LEU A 64 -0.15 11.69 -3.54
CA LEU A 64 -1.06 11.68 -4.70
C LEU A 64 -0.77 12.84 -5.67
N ASP A 65 -0.25 13.97 -5.20
CA ASP A 65 0.19 15.11 -6.02
C ASP A 65 1.46 14.84 -6.85
N SER A 66 2.24 13.82 -6.48
CA SER A 66 3.46 13.44 -7.20
C SER A 66 3.19 12.59 -8.44
N VAL A 67 1.96 12.08 -8.58
CA VAL A 67 1.52 11.26 -9.70
C VAL A 67 0.66 12.11 -10.61
N LYS A 68 0.89 12.03 -11.93
CA LYS A 68 0.00 12.66 -12.90
C LYS A 68 -1.28 11.86 -13.06
N ILE A 69 -2.22 12.05 -12.14
CA ILE A 69 -3.50 11.32 -12.08
C ILE A 69 -4.36 11.51 -13.33
N THR A 70 -4.13 12.58 -14.10
CA THR A 70 -4.90 12.90 -15.31
C THR A 70 -4.41 12.19 -16.59
N GLU A 71 -3.27 11.50 -16.55
CA GLU A 71 -2.76 10.76 -17.72
C GLU A 71 -3.34 9.34 -17.72
N GLU A 72 -4.07 8.97 -18.78
CA GLU A 72 -4.64 7.62 -18.96
C GLU A 72 -3.50 6.58 -19.00
N PHE A 73 -3.55 5.59 -18.09
CA PHE A 73 -2.73 4.35 -18.10
C PHE A 73 -1.21 4.50 -17.88
N SER A 74 -0.79 5.06 -16.74
CA SER A 74 0.61 4.98 -16.31
C SER A 74 0.83 3.95 -15.19
N SER A 75 1.75 3.01 -15.42
CA SER A 75 2.26 2.08 -14.40
C SER A 75 3.62 2.59 -13.90
N PHE A 76 3.75 2.73 -12.58
CA PHE A 76 4.99 3.14 -11.93
C PHE A 76 5.51 2.01 -11.03
N TRP A 77 6.82 1.83 -11.02
CA TRP A 77 7.49 0.90 -10.11
C TRP A 77 8.12 1.68 -8.95
N TYR A 78 7.88 1.19 -7.73
CA TYR A 78 8.46 1.73 -6.51
C TYR A 78 9.17 0.63 -5.74
N ASP A 79 10.39 0.92 -5.29
CA ASP A 79 11.11 0.01 -4.42
C ASP A 79 10.54 0.07 -3.01
N LEU A 80 10.22 -1.10 -2.45
CA LEU A 80 9.92 -1.25 -1.03
C LEU A 80 11.13 -0.79 -0.19
N LYS A 81 10.91 0.19 0.69
CA LYS A 81 11.91 0.54 1.70
C LYS A 81 11.73 -0.38 2.90
N CYS A 82 12.78 -1.13 3.23
CA CYS A 82 12.86 -1.84 4.50
C CYS A 82 12.85 -0.82 5.64
N SER A 83 12.16 -1.13 6.74
CA SER A 83 12.20 -0.34 7.97
C SER A 83 13.57 -0.38 8.61
#